data_AF-A0A660RZL4-F1
#
_entry.id   AF-A0A660RZL4-F1
#
_cell.length_a   1.000
_cell.length_b   1.000
_cell.length_c   1.000
_cell.angle_alpha   90.00
_cell.angle_beta   90.00
_cell.angle_gamma   90.00
#
_symmetry.space_group_name_H-M   'P 1'
#
loop_
_entity.id
_entity.type
_entity.pdbx_description
1 polymer ?
#
loop_
_entity_poly.entity_id
_entity_poly.type
_entity_poly.pdbx_seq_one_letter_code
_entity_poly.pdbx_strand_id
1 'polypeptide(L)' 'WTPIEAMPDWLRPLTYLSPLKYYIDASYSIILKGVGLSYLWPNLLGLTFLGSVLFILTGYKLRRLF' A
#
# COMPACT_ATOMS: atom_id res chain seq x y z
N TRP A 1 -18.75 0.21 -1.62
CA TRP A 1 -18.22 1.59 -1.63
C TRP A 1 -19.44 2.51 -1.69
N THR A 2 -19.82 3.10 -0.57
CA THR A 2 -20.86 4.13 -0.57
C THR A 2 -20.22 5.43 -1.05
N PRO A 3 -20.75 6.11 -2.09
CA PRO A 3 -20.17 7.35 -2.57
C PRO A 3 -20.13 8.38 -1.44
N ILE A 4 -18.99 9.06 -1.28
CA ILE A 4 -18.78 10.11 -0.27
C ILE A 4 -19.81 11.24 -0.38
N GLU A 5 -20.34 11.44 -1.59
CA GLU A 5 -21.44 12.37 -1.90
C GLU A 5 -22.74 11.99 -1.19
N ALA A 6 -23.00 10.69 -0.99
CA ALA A 6 -24.17 10.16 -0.28
C ALA A 6 -23.94 10.00 1.23
N MET A 7 -22.75 10.31 1.74
CA MET A 7 -22.45 10.23 3.17
C MET A 7 -22.77 11.54 3.89
N PRO A 8 -23.32 11.48 5.11
CA PRO A 8 -23.47 12.65 5.98
C PRO A 8 -22.11 13.33 6.23
N ASP A 9 -22.09 14.66 6.29
CA ASP A 9 -20.85 15.46 6.37
C ASP A 9 -19.94 15.09 7.54
N TRP A 10 -20.52 14.66 8.67
CA TRP A 10 -19.80 14.25 9.87
C TRP A 10 -19.13 12.87 9.76
N LEU A 11 -19.59 12.02 8.83
CA LEU A 11 -19.02 10.69 8.56
C LEU A 11 -17.92 10.71 7.50
N ARG A 12 -17.89 11.74 6.64
CA ARG A 12 -16.83 11.94 5.63
C ARG A 12 -15.41 11.90 6.21
N PRO A 13 -15.08 12.58 7.33
CA PRO A 13 -13.73 12.50 7.90
C PRO A 13 -13.35 11.10 8.38
N LEU A 14 -14.30 10.32 8.90
CA LEU A 14 -14.07 8.93 9.34
C LEU A 14 -13.73 8.00 8.17
N THR A 15 -14.24 8.29 6.97
CA THR A 15 -13.92 7.52 5.77
C THR A 15 -12.45 7.64 5.35
N TYR A 16 -11.79 8.78 5.61
CA TYR A 16 -10.35 8.95 5.33
C TYR A 16 -9.45 8.12 6.26
N LEU A 17 -9.95 7.68 7.42
CA LEU A 17 -9.26 6.78 8.33
C LEU A 17 -9.35 5.31 7.88
N SER A 18 -10.26 4.98 6.97
CA SER A 18 -10.48 3.60 6.55
C SER A 18 -9.39 3.15 5.56
N PRO A 19 -8.59 2.13 5.90
CA PRO A 19 -7.57 1.56 5.00
C PRO A 19 -8.18 0.99 3.71
N LEU A 20 -9.44 0.55 3.80
CA LEU A 20 -10.23 0.00 2.71
C LEU A 20 -10.43 1.00 1.56
N LYS A 21 -10.52 2.30 1.85
CA LYS A 21 -10.61 3.34 0.81
C LYS A 21 -9.37 3.32 -0.09
N TYR A 22 -8.18 3.30 0.51
CA TYR A 22 -6.91 3.32 -0.23
C TYR A 22 -6.68 2.03 -1.03
N TYR A 23 -7.08 0.88 -0.47
CA TYR A 23 -7.04 -0.39 -1.18
C TYR A 23 -7.94 -0.39 -2.42
N ILE A 24 -9.20 0.03 -2.28
CA ILE A 24 -10.17 0.06 -3.38
C ILE A 24 -9.75 1.08 -4.45
N ASP A 25 -9.29 2.29 -4.07
CA ASP A 25 -8.80 3.30 -5.03
C ASP A 25 -7.57 2.79 -5.81
N ALA A 26 -6.63 2.10 -5.15
CA ALA A 26 -5.46 1.52 -5.79
C ALA A 26 -5.84 0.36 -6.73
N SER A 27 -6.71 -0.55 -6.29
CA SER A 27 -7.21 -1.65 -7.13
C SER A 27 -7.98 -1.13 -8.34
N TYR A 28 -8.84 -0.12 -8.18
CA TYR A 28 -9.53 0.51 -9.30
C TYR A 28 -8.56 1.26 -10.24
N SER A 29 -7.53 1.90 -9.72
CA SER A 29 -6.50 2.54 -10.54
C SER A 29 -5.70 1.53 -11.36
N ILE A 30 -5.44 0.35 -10.79
CA ILE A 30 -4.76 -0.77 -11.48
C ILE A 30 -5.67 -1.38 -12.55
N ILE A 31 -6.94 -1.62 -12.23
CA ILE A 31 -7.91 -2.31 -13.11
C ILE A 31 -8.45 -1.39 -14.21
N LEU A 32 -8.74 -0.11 -13.91
CA LEU A 32 -9.40 0.82 -14.84
C LEU A 32 -8.46 1.76 -15.59
N LYS A 33 -7.35 2.21 -15.00
CA LYS A 33 -6.46 3.19 -15.66
C LYS A 33 -5.33 2.55 -16.47
N GLY A 34 -5.06 1.25 -16.30
CA GLY A 34 -4.01 0.56 -17.06
C GLY A 34 -2.64 1.26 -16.98
N VAL A 35 -2.37 1.97 -15.87
CA VAL A 35 -1.14 2.78 -15.73
C VAL A 35 0.01 1.79 -15.58
N GLY A 36 0.83 1.69 -16.63
CA GLY A 36 1.87 0.68 -16.75
C GLY A 36 2.94 0.73 -15.66
N LEU A 37 3.90 -0.20 -15.76
CA LEU A 37 5.04 -0.41 -14.86
C LEU A 37 5.78 0.87 -14.39
N SER A 38 5.67 1.98 -15.14
CA SER A 38 6.25 3.29 -14.82
C SER A 38 5.76 3.89 -13.50
N TYR A 39 4.50 3.67 -13.11
CA TYR A 39 3.95 4.18 -11.83
C TYR A 39 4.16 3.21 -10.66
N LEU A 40 4.36 1.94 -10.96
CA LEU A 40 4.57 0.86 -9.97
C LEU A 40 6.04 0.71 -9.57
N TRP A 41 6.98 1.16 -10.42
CA TRP A 41 8.42 1.05 -10.20
C TRP A 41 8.90 1.63 -8.86
N PRO A 42 8.44 2.82 -8.40
CA PRO A 42 8.84 3.35 -7.09
C PRO A 42 8.38 2.47 -5.93
N ASN A 43 7.17 1.91 -6.02
CA ASN A 43 6.61 1.03 -5.00
C ASN A 43 7.31 -0.33 -4.96
N LEU A 44 7.66 -0.89 -6.13
CA LEU A 44 8.44 -2.12 -6.25
C LEU A 44 9.87 -1.95 -5.71
N LEU A 45 10.50 -0.80 -5.95
CA LEU A 45 11.79 -0.45 -5.37
C LEU A 45 11.72 -0.39 -3.84
N GLY A 46 10.69 0.26 -3.28
CA GLY A 46 10.48 0.32 -1.84
C GLY A 46 10.27 -1.07 -1.20
N LEU A 47 9.46 -1.92 -1.83
CA LEU A 47 9.24 -3.30 -1.39
C LEU A 47 10.53 -4.13 -1.44
N THR A 48 11.30 -3.99 -2.51
CA THR A 48 12.58 -4.69 -2.68
C THR A 48 13.58 -4.24 -1.61
N PHE A 49 13.67 -2.93 -1.37
CA PHE A 49 14.56 -2.36 -0.36
C PHE A 49 14.23 -2.85 1.05
N LEU A 50 12.97 -2.77 1.46
CA LEU A 50 12.53 -3.24 2.78
C LEU A 50 12.75 -4.75 2.94
N GLY A 51 12.43 -5.53 1.90
CA GLY A 51 12.68 -6.97 1.88
C GLY A 51 14.16 -7.29 2.06
N SER A 52 15.05 -6.62 1.33
CA SER A 52 16.50 -6.82 1.46
C SER A 52 17.03 -6.44 2.84
N VAL A 53 16.58 -5.32 3.42
CA VAL A 53 16.99 -4.89 4.76
C VAL A 53 16.58 -5.93 5.80
N LEU A 54 15.32 -6.38 5.79
CA LEU A 54 14.84 -7.40 6.72
C LEU A 54 15.57 -8.73 6.55
N PHE A 55 15.85 -9.13 5.31
CA PHE A 55 16.57 -10.36 5.00
C PHE A 55 18.01 -10.32 5.52
N ILE A 56 18.71 -9.20 5.33
CA ILE A 56 20.07 -8.98 5.86
C ILE A 56 20.07 -8.98 7.38
N LEU A 57 19.14 -8.26 8.02
CA LEU A 57 19.03 -8.21 9.49
C LEU A 57 18.74 -9.59 10.07
N THR A 58 17.84 -10.35 9.45
CA THR A 58 17.50 -11.71 9.88
C THR A 58 18.69 -12.65 9.71
N GLY A 59 19.40 -12.57 8.57
CA GLY A 59 20.60 -13.36 8.32
C GLY A 59 21.74 -13.02 9.29
N TYR A 60 21.94 -11.74 9.61
CA TYR A 60 22.93 -11.30 10.59
C TYR A 60 22.57 -11.78 12.00
N LYS A 61 21.30 -11.68 12.39
CA LYS A 61 20.83 -12.18 13.70
C LYS A 61 20.98 -13.70 13.80
N LEU A 62 20.66 -14.43 12.73
CA LEU A 62 20.77 -15.90 12.70
C LEU A 62 22.22 -16.37 12.83
N ARG A 63 23.17 -15.69 12.18
CA ARG A 63 24.61 -15.96 12.31
C ARG A 63 25.20 -15.63 13.66
N ARG A 64 24.51 -14.83 14.49
CA ARG A 64 24.96 -14.46 15.84
C ARG A 64 24.39 -15.39 16.92
N LEU A 65 23.41 -16.22 16.54
CA LEU A 65 22.70 -17.16 17.42
C LEU A 65 23.29 -18.59 17.34
N PHE A 66 23.98 -18.91 16.25
CA PHE A 66 24.81 -20.10 16.08
C PHE A 66 26.29 -19.72 16.24
#